data_AF-A0A2J6J0T7-F1
#
_entry.id   AF-A0A2J6J0T7-F1
#
_cell.length_a   1.000
_cell.length_b   1.000
_cell.length_c   1.000
_cell.angle_alpha   90.00
_cell.angle_beta   90.00
_cell.angle_gamma   90.00
#
_symmetry.space_group_name_H-M   'P 1'
#
loop_
_entity.id
_entity.type
_entity.pdbx_description
1 polymer ?
#
loop_
_entity_poly.entity_id
_entity_poly.type
_entity_poly.pdbx_seq_one_letter_code
_entity_poly.pdbx_strand_id
1 'polypeptide(L)'
;KKMGFVPLSSNDSLAAKTARENKPFLSNRFASVHHASIFEKVRLEKDGEAPQPIQKIMSVPISGEDRAKGIIQVSRKGPNEDAAKNFEQADLDNLAEIAKTLSAHF
;
A
#
# COMPACT_ATOMS: atom_id res chain seq x y z
N LYS A 1 12.68 13.57 14.29
CA LYS A 1 11.71 12.80 13.46
C LYS A 1 12.50 11.87 12.53
N LYS A 2 12.41 10.54 12.66
CA LYS A 2 12.97 9.64 11.64
C LYS A 2 12.01 9.64 10.46
N MET A 3 12.37 10.35 9.39
CA MET A 3 11.60 10.31 8.15
C MET A 3 11.77 8.92 7.52
N GLY A 4 10.70 8.37 6.93
CA GLY A 4 10.72 7.06 6.25
C GLY A 4 10.40 5.84 7.11
N PHE A 5 10.00 6.00 8.38
CA PHE A 5 9.52 4.89 9.21
C PHE A 5 8.01 4.97 9.41
N VAL A 6 7.31 3.84 9.22
CA VAL A 6 5.89 3.68 9.56
C VAL A 6 5.80 2.91 10.88
N PRO A 7 5.37 3.54 11.98
CA PRO A 7 5.14 2.82 13.23
C PRO A 7 4.08 1.73 13.04
N LEU A 8 4.33 0.54 13.55
CA LEU A 8 3.32 -0.53 13.58
C LEU A 8 2.08 -0.15 14.39
N SER A 9 2.17 0.81 15.30
CA SER A 9 1.04 1.38 16.04
C SER A 9 0.23 2.41 15.25
N SER A 10 0.63 2.77 14.03
CA SER A 10 -0.08 3.75 13.21
C SER A 10 -1.42 3.19 12.76
N ASN A 11 -2.53 3.76 13.23
CA ASN A 11 -3.88 3.38 12.80
C ASN A 11 -4.19 3.84 11.37
N ASP A 12 -3.46 4.85 10.93
CA ASP A 12 -3.67 5.59 9.70
C ASP A 12 -2.93 4.95 8.50
N SER A 13 -1.99 4.03 8.78
CA SER A 13 -1.22 3.35 7.74
C SER A 13 -1.86 2.02 7.36
N LEU A 14 -2.22 1.88 6.08
CA LEU A 14 -2.66 0.60 5.54
C LEU A 14 -1.58 -0.49 5.69
N ALA A 15 -0.29 -0.15 5.50
CA ALA A 15 0.79 -1.10 5.67
C ALA A 15 0.89 -1.60 7.12
N ALA A 16 0.79 -0.69 8.10
CA ALA A 16 0.77 -1.07 9.52
C ALA A 16 -0.46 -1.93 9.85
N LYS A 17 -1.64 -1.60 9.31
CA LYS A 17 -2.85 -2.41 9.46
C LYS A 17 -2.66 -3.82 8.89
N THR A 18 -2.17 -3.93 7.65
CA THR A 18 -1.86 -5.21 7.01
C THR A 18 -0.88 -6.04 7.85
N ALA A 19 0.14 -5.42 8.42
CA ALA A 19 1.14 -6.12 9.24
C ALA A 19 0.56 -6.62 10.56
N ARG A 20 -0.27 -5.81 11.24
CA ARG A 20 -0.91 -6.17 12.51
C ARG A 20 -1.94 -7.28 12.34
N GLU A 21 -2.77 -7.18 11.30
CA GLU A 21 -3.86 -8.13 11.08
C GLU A 21 -3.41 -9.37 10.28
N ASN A 22 -2.22 -9.32 9.68
CA ASN A 22 -1.65 -10.35 8.81
C ASN A 22 -2.65 -10.85 7.75
N LYS A 23 -3.38 -9.91 7.12
CA LYS A 23 -4.43 -10.18 6.13
C LYS A 23 -4.37 -9.20 4.94
N PRO A 24 -4.77 -9.63 3.74
CA PRO A 24 -4.93 -8.75 2.58
C PRO A 24 -5.99 -7.65 2.80
N PHE A 25 -5.74 -6.45 2.25
CA PHE A 25 -6.68 -5.35 2.22
C PHE A 25 -6.67 -4.65 0.87
N LEU A 26 -7.83 -4.11 0.48
CA LEU A 26 -8.02 -3.34 -0.74
C LEU A 26 -8.86 -2.10 -0.42
N SER A 27 -8.48 -0.96 -1.00
CA SER A 27 -9.27 0.26 -0.96
C SER A 27 -9.26 0.94 -2.34
N ASN A 28 -10.44 1.05 -2.95
CA ASN A 28 -10.66 1.81 -4.18
C ASN A 28 -10.96 3.29 -3.94
N ARG A 29 -11.04 3.70 -2.66
CA ARG A 29 -11.32 5.07 -2.21
C ARG A 29 -10.22 5.57 -1.29
N PHE A 30 -8.96 5.32 -1.66
CA PHE A 30 -7.85 5.60 -0.77
C PHE A 30 -7.60 7.11 -0.62
N ALA A 31 -7.75 7.87 -1.69
CA ALA A 31 -7.55 9.32 -1.70
C ALA A 31 -8.55 10.09 -0.81
N SER A 32 -9.76 9.55 -0.58
CA SER A 32 -10.77 10.18 0.29
C SER A 32 -10.56 9.87 1.78
N VAL A 33 -9.67 8.93 2.11
CA VAL A 33 -9.27 8.64 3.48
C VAL A 33 -8.11 9.58 3.85
N HIS A 34 -8.31 10.36 4.92
CA HIS A 34 -7.47 11.51 5.36
C HIS A 34 -5.97 11.20 5.62
N HIS A 35 -5.52 9.96 5.42
CA HIS A 35 -4.25 9.42 5.87
C HIS A 35 -3.23 9.11 4.76
N ALA A 36 -3.61 9.23 3.48
CA ALA A 36 -2.78 8.85 2.33
C ALA A 36 -1.54 9.74 2.07
N SER A 37 -1.52 10.97 2.59
CA SER A 37 -0.66 12.03 2.03
C SER A 37 0.83 12.04 2.44
N ILE A 38 1.32 11.10 3.25
CA ILE A 38 2.71 11.19 3.74
C ILE A 38 3.73 10.84 2.65
N PHE A 39 3.45 9.85 1.80
CA PHE A 39 4.40 9.41 0.77
C PHE A 39 4.36 10.25 -0.51
N GLU A 40 3.32 11.05 -0.72
CA GLU A 40 3.16 11.93 -1.88
C GLU A 40 3.89 13.27 -1.70
N LYS A 41 4.29 13.62 -0.47
CA LYS A 41 5.05 14.84 -0.17
C LYS A 41 6.53 14.72 -0.53
N VAL A 42 7.01 13.54 -0.90
CA VAL A 42 8.40 13.32 -1.33
C VAL A 42 8.49 13.58 -2.83
N ARG A 43 8.86 14.80 -3.20
CA ARG A 43 9.30 15.13 -4.57
C ARG A 43 10.64 14.47 -4.80
N LEU A 44 10.67 13.38 -5.57
CA LEU A 44 11.91 12.69 -5.94
C LEU A 44 12.70 13.44 -7.01
N GLU A 45 12.03 14.31 -7.80
CA GLU A 45 12.65 15.08 -8.88
C GLU A 45 12.44 16.58 -8.67
N LYS A 46 13.51 17.38 -8.90
CA LYS A 46 13.48 18.85 -8.76
C LYS A 46 12.62 19.54 -9.83
N ASP A 47 12.53 18.94 -11.02
CA ASP A 47 11.88 19.51 -12.21
C ASP A 47 10.79 18.60 -12.82
N GLY A 48 10.37 17.55 -12.11
CA GLY A 48 9.33 16.61 -12.57
C GLY A 48 7.91 17.07 -12.24
N GLU A 49 6.93 16.52 -12.96
CA GLU A 49 5.50 16.71 -12.64
C GLU A 49 5.23 16.33 -11.17
N ALA A 50 4.36 17.09 -10.50
CA ALA A 50 3.98 16.79 -9.13
C ALA A 50 3.46 15.34 -9.04
N PRO A 51 3.93 14.54 -8.06
CA PRO A 51 3.48 13.16 -7.94
C PRO A 51 1.97 13.11 -7.77
N GLN A 52 1.30 12.39 -8.67
CA GLN A 52 -0.14 12.21 -8.61
C GLN A 52 -0.53 11.41 -7.34
N PRO A 53 -1.66 11.76 -6.69
CA PRO A 53 -2.10 11.08 -5.49
C PRO A 53 -2.46 9.61 -5.74
N ILE A 54 -2.30 8.78 -4.71
CA ILE A 54 -2.75 7.39 -4.70
C ILE A 54 -4.27 7.40 -4.59
N GLN A 55 -4.93 6.96 -5.65
CA GLN A 55 -6.38 6.87 -5.70
C GLN A 55 -6.87 5.55 -5.13
N LYS A 56 -6.12 4.48 -5.44
CA LYS A 56 -6.49 3.10 -5.13
C LYS A 56 -5.27 2.34 -4.68
N ILE A 57 -5.44 1.45 -3.72
CA ILE A 57 -4.35 0.67 -3.16
C ILE A 57 -4.83 -0.72 -2.75
N MET A 58 -3.96 -1.69 -2.91
CA MET A 58 -4.07 -3.02 -2.32
C MET A 58 -2.79 -3.34 -1.56
N SER A 59 -2.93 -4.12 -0.49
CA SER A 59 -1.88 -4.36 0.49
C SER A 59 -1.97 -5.79 0.97
N VAL A 60 -0.90 -6.57 0.81
CA VAL A 60 -0.83 -7.97 1.25
C VAL A 60 0.39 -8.19 2.15
N PRO A 61 0.28 -9.07 3.17
CA PRO A 61 1.44 -9.48 3.94
C PRO A 61 2.28 -10.49 3.17
N ILE A 62 3.60 -10.40 3.33
CA ILE A 62 4.51 -11.52 3.06
C ILE A 62 4.50 -12.38 4.32
N SER A 63 3.94 -13.58 4.22
CA SER A 63 3.79 -14.49 5.36
C SER A 63 5.13 -14.83 6.02
N GLY A 64 5.13 -14.89 7.34
CA GLY A 64 6.19 -15.47 8.16
C GLY A 64 5.60 -16.48 9.15
N GLU A 65 6.44 -17.07 10.00
CA GLU A 65 6.01 -18.10 10.96
C GLU A 65 4.99 -17.56 11.97
N ASP A 66 5.31 -16.45 12.64
CA ASP A 66 4.43 -15.86 13.67
C ASP A 66 3.81 -14.51 13.26
N ARG A 67 4.45 -13.81 12.31
CA ARG A 67 4.07 -12.46 11.88
C ARG A 67 4.49 -12.22 10.44
N ALA A 68 3.90 -11.20 9.81
CA ALA A 68 4.31 -10.77 8.48
C ALA A 68 5.81 -10.40 8.46
N LYS A 69 6.58 -10.95 7.52
CA LYS A 69 7.99 -10.61 7.27
C LYS A 69 8.13 -9.25 6.58
N GLY A 70 7.11 -8.87 5.82
CA GLY A 70 7.05 -7.62 5.08
C GLY A 70 5.66 -7.37 4.51
N ILE A 71 5.47 -6.22 3.85
CA ILE A 71 4.21 -5.83 3.23
C ILE A 71 4.47 -5.43 1.79
N ILE A 72 3.62 -5.90 0.88
CA ILE A 72 3.61 -5.48 -0.51
C ILE A 72 2.39 -4.60 -0.73
N GLN A 73 2.60 -3.41 -1.28
CA GLN A 73 1.52 -2.51 -1.65
C GLN A 73 1.60 -2.17 -3.14
N VAL A 74 0.48 -2.31 -3.82
CA VAL A 74 0.32 -1.89 -5.22
C VAL A 74 -0.68 -0.76 -5.25
N SER A 75 -0.27 0.37 -5.86
CA SER A 75 -1.05 1.60 -5.89
C SER A 75 -1.34 2.01 -7.32
N ARG A 76 -2.55 2.52 -7.58
CA ARG A 76 -2.88 3.24 -8.81
C ARG A 76 -2.96 4.73 -8.48
N LYS A 77 -2.13 5.52 -9.14
CA LYS A 77 -2.05 6.98 -8.97
C LYS A 77 -2.84 7.68 -10.08
N GLY A 78 -3.38 8.85 -9.77
CA GLY A 78 -4.09 9.67 -10.74
C GLY A 78 -4.59 10.98 -10.15
N PRO A 79 -5.00 11.94 -11.00
CA PRO A 79 -5.48 13.25 -10.55
C PRO A 79 -6.82 13.22 -9.80
N ASN A 80 -7.64 12.20 -10.02
CA ASN A 80 -8.95 12.02 -9.37
C ASN A 80 -9.33 10.54 -9.30
N GLU A 81 -10.43 10.22 -8.61
CA GLU A 81 -10.89 8.84 -8.39
C GLU A 81 -11.16 8.11 -9.72
N ASP A 82 -11.62 8.80 -10.75
CA ASP A 82 -11.98 8.20 -12.04
C ASP A 82 -10.77 7.91 -12.94
N ALA A 83 -9.60 8.48 -12.63
CA ALA A 83 -8.39 8.33 -13.44
C ALA A 83 -7.76 6.92 -13.42
N ALA A 84 -8.26 6.01 -12.58
CA ALA A 84 -7.78 4.64 -12.51
C ALA A 84 -8.93 3.64 -12.39
N LYS A 85 -8.83 2.47 -13.02
CA LYS A 85 -9.80 1.38 -12.82
C LYS A 85 -9.78 0.93 -11.34
N ASN A 86 -10.91 0.46 -10.81
CA ASN A 86 -10.97 -0.22 -9.51
C ASN A 86 -10.13 -1.50 -9.50
N PHE A 87 -9.50 -1.80 -8.36
CA PHE A 87 -9.04 -3.15 -8.08
C PHE A 87 -10.23 -4.05 -7.80
N GLU A 88 -10.15 -5.28 -8.28
CA GLU A 88 -11.14 -6.33 -8.07
C GLU A 88 -10.59 -7.40 -7.11
N GLN A 89 -11.45 -8.29 -6.60
CA GLN A 89 -11.01 -9.35 -5.69
C GLN A 89 -9.93 -10.25 -6.34
N ALA A 90 -10.08 -10.54 -7.63
CA ALA A 90 -9.09 -11.32 -8.38
C ALA A 90 -7.71 -10.65 -8.43
N ASP A 91 -7.63 -9.31 -8.47
CA ASP A 91 -6.34 -8.61 -8.38
C ASP A 91 -5.68 -8.88 -7.02
N LEU A 92 -6.47 -8.81 -5.93
CA LEU A 92 -5.99 -9.04 -4.57
C LEU A 92 -5.50 -10.47 -4.37
N ASP A 93 -6.25 -11.45 -4.91
CA ASP A 93 -5.91 -12.87 -4.84
C ASP A 93 -4.60 -13.15 -5.60
N ASN A 94 -4.44 -12.58 -6.80
CA ASN A 94 -3.21 -12.69 -7.58
C ASN A 94 -2.00 -12.12 -6.83
N LEU A 95 -2.16 -10.97 -6.18
CA LEU A 95 -1.07 -10.37 -5.38
C LEU A 95 -0.75 -11.20 -4.14
N ALA A 96 -1.75 -11.81 -3.51
CA ALA A 96 -1.52 -12.72 -2.39
C ALA A 96 -0.70 -13.96 -2.81
N GLU A 97 -0.95 -14.52 -3.99
CA GLU A 97 -0.16 -15.64 -4.52
C GLU A 97 1.29 -15.24 -4.85
N ILE A 98 1.48 -14.03 -5.39
CA ILE A 98 2.83 -13.45 -5.58
C ILE A 98 3.54 -13.32 -4.23
N ALA A 99 2.87 -12.78 -3.21
CA ALA A 99 3.44 -12.62 -1.87
C ALA A 99 3.83 -13.96 -1.24
N LYS A 100 3.02 -15.00 -1.46
CA LYS A 100 3.32 -16.37 -1.02
C LYS A 100 4.58 -16.91 -1.70
N THR A 101 4.75 -16.70 -3.00
CA THR A 101 5.98 -17.10 -3.71
C THR A 101 7.20 -16.36 -3.14
N LEU A 102 7.08 -15.06 -2.90
CA LEU A 102 8.15 -14.27 -2.31
C LEU A 102 8.51 -14.73 -0.89
N SER A 103 7.54 -15.19 -0.11
CA SER A 103 7.76 -15.66 1.27
C SER A 103 8.74 -16.84 1.40
N ALA A 104 8.96 -17.59 0.31
CA ALA A 104 9.97 -18.66 0.26
C ALA A 104 11.42 -18.15 0.12
N HIS A 105 11.60 -16.87 -0.21
CA HIS A 105 12.89 -16.26 -0.52
C HIS A 105 13.31 -15.13 0.43
N PHE A 106 12.42 -14.73 1.34
CA PHE A 106 12.66 -13.77 2.43
C PHE A 106 12.34 -14.43 3.76
#